data_AF-A0A376KX58-F1
#
_entry.id   AF-A0A376KX58-F1
#
_cell.length_a   1.000
_cell.length_b   1.000
_cell.length_c   1.000
_cell.angle_alpha   90.00
_cell.angle_beta   90.00
_cell.angle_gamma   90.00
#
_symmetry.space_group_name_H-M   'P 1'
#
loop_
_entity.id
_entity.type
_entity.pdbx_description
1 polymer ?
#
loop_
_entity_poly.entity_id
_entity_poly.type
_entity_poly.pdbx_seq_one_letter_code
_entity_poly.pdbx_strand_id
1 'polypeptide(L)'
;MASHWFGTSQWQLPNEADYSKLQALFARVVTEKHQRGELEQPHHQLVSTYSELNRQYASLLEEYKSLRRYFSVSAVVPYTDVWTHKPVQFYPGKHPCEKPADMLRQIITASSRPGDLVADFFMGRVDNKSGTVAGTQGDWRGTGRGTF
;
A
#
# COMPACT_ATOMS: atom_id res chain seq x y z
N MET A 1 13.67 19.03 -26.09
CA MET A 1 13.13 17.69 -26.45
C MET A 1 13.73 16.57 -25.58
N ALA A 2 14.10 16.81 -24.32
CA ALA A 2 14.55 15.75 -23.39
C ALA A 2 13.58 15.55 -22.20
N SER A 3 12.56 16.40 -22.11
CA SER A 3 11.58 16.43 -21.02
C SER A 3 10.68 15.20 -20.95
N HIS A 4 10.61 14.40 -22.02
CA HIS A 4 9.85 13.15 -22.05
C HIS A 4 10.64 11.94 -21.52
N TRP A 5 11.96 12.04 -21.36
CA TRP A 5 12.79 10.99 -20.75
C TRP A 5 13.23 11.36 -19.32
N PHE A 6 13.41 12.66 -19.07
CA PHE A 6 13.90 13.19 -17.79
C PHE A 6 12.88 14.18 -17.22
N GLY A 7 11.82 13.66 -16.60
CA GLY A 7 10.80 14.44 -15.90
C GLY A 7 10.88 14.27 -14.38
N THR A 8 10.25 15.19 -13.65
CA THR A 8 10.13 15.12 -12.17
C THR A 8 9.29 13.93 -11.69
N SER A 9 8.35 13.46 -12.51
CA SER A 9 7.44 12.35 -12.18
C SER A 9 7.68 11.09 -13.00
N GLN A 10 8.52 11.14 -14.04
CA GLN A 10 8.71 10.04 -14.97
C GLN A 10 10.15 10.01 -15.47
N TRP A 11 10.87 8.96 -15.09
CA TRP A 11 12.13 8.58 -15.70
C TRP A 11 11.87 7.41 -16.64
N GLN A 12 12.32 7.50 -17.88
CA GLN A 12 12.26 6.39 -18.82
C GLN A 12 13.54 6.33 -19.64
N LEU A 13 14.14 5.13 -19.71
CA LEU A 13 15.29 4.90 -20.56
C LEU A 13 14.89 5.14 -22.03
N PRO A 14 15.62 5.97 -22.80
CA PRO A 14 15.36 6.16 -24.22
C PRO A 14 15.39 4.83 -24.98
N ASN A 15 14.66 4.75 -26.09
CA ASN A 15 14.82 3.62 -27.01
C ASN A 15 16.23 3.62 -27.62
N GLU A 16 16.61 2.49 -28.23
CA GLU A 16 17.97 2.28 -28.75
C GLU A 16 18.36 3.35 -29.78
N ALA A 17 17.47 3.67 -30.72
CA ALA A 17 17.75 4.63 -31.78
C ALA A 17 17.99 6.05 -31.25
N ASP A 18 17.21 6.48 -30.25
CA ASP A 18 17.37 7.79 -29.62
C ASP A 18 18.59 7.81 -28.70
N TYR A 19 18.90 6.70 -28.03
CA TYR A 19 20.12 6.55 -27.26
C TYR A 19 21.37 6.68 -28.13
N SER A 20 21.40 6.06 -29.32
CA SER A 20 22.52 6.21 -30.26
C SER A 20 22.71 7.66 -30.74
N LYS A 21 21.62 8.39 -30.99
CA LYS A 21 21.71 9.82 -31.33
C LYS A 21 22.32 10.63 -30.19
N LEU A 22 21.94 10.32 -28.95
CA LEU A 22 22.53 10.95 -27.76
C LEU A 22 24.02 10.61 -27.67
N GLN A 23 24.43 9.35 -27.82
CA GLN A 23 25.85 8.97 -27.81
C GLN A 23 26.67 9.77 -28.82
N ALA A 24 26.19 9.88 -30.07
CA ALA A 24 26.86 10.66 -31.12
C ALA A 24 26.97 12.15 -30.77
N LEU A 25 25.90 12.73 -30.23
CA LEU A 25 25.88 14.15 -29.83
C LEU A 25 26.87 14.41 -28.70
N PHE A 26 26.88 13.58 -27.66
CA PHE A 26 27.78 13.74 -26.52
C PHE A 26 29.24 13.48 -26.92
N ALA A 27 29.51 12.52 -27.81
CA ALA A 27 30.85 12.31 -28.36
C ALA A 27 31.39 13.58 -29.06
N ARG A 28 30.54 14.26 -29.85
CA ARG A 28 30.93 15.54 -30.48
C ARG A 28 31.26 16.62 -29.45
N VAL A 29 30.41 16.81 -28.44
CA VAL A 29 30.62 17.81 -27.38
C VAL A 29 31.90 17.55 -26.59
N VAL A 30 32.20 16.27 -26.32
CA VAL A 30 33.43 15.83 -25.65
C VAL A 30 34.66 16.22 -26.46
N THR A 31 34.63 16.02 -27.78
CA THR A 31 35.71 16.46 -28.68
C THR A 31 35.87 17.98 -28.69
N GLU A 32 34.77 18.72 -28.79
CA GLU A 32 34.77 20.19 -28.84
C GLU A 32 35.24 20.84 -27.52
N LYS A 33 34.92 20.24 -26.38
CA LYS A 33 35.24 20.78 -25.05
C LYS A 33 36.46 20.15 -24.39
N HIS A 34 37.13 19.19 -25.05
CA HIS A 34 38.22 18.39 -24.49
C HIS A 34 37.87 17.79 -23.12
N GLN A 35 36.63 17.33 -22.98
CA GLN A 35 36.14 16.71 -21.74
C GLN A 35 36.25 15.18 -21.83
N ARG A 36 35.89 14.48 -20.76
CA ARG A 36 35.80 13.02 -20.75
C ARG A 36 34.40 12.59 -21.19
N GLY A 37 34.29 11.53 -21.99
CA GLY A 37 33.01 10.94 -22.37
C GLY A 37 32.36 10.18 -21.23
N GLU A 38 31.05 10.32 -21.06
CA GLU A 38 30.28 9.64 -19.99
C GLU A 38 29.32 8.56 -20.55
N LEU A 39 28.93 8.63 -21.83
CA LEU A 39 27.94 7.75 -22.47
C LEU A 39 28.58 6.64 -23.33
N GLU A 40 29.48 5.85 -22.73
CA GLU A 40 30.25 4.83 -23.46
C GLU A 40 29.57 3.44 -23.49
N GLN A 41 28.66 3.16 -22.55
CA GLN A 41 28.04 1.84 -22.47
C GLN A 41 27.01 1.60 -23.59
N PRO A 42 26.94 0.38 -24.15
CA PRO A 42 25.94 0.05 -25.16
C PRO A 42 24.54 -0.04 -24.54
N HIS A 43 23.52 0.30 -25.32
CA HIS A 43 22.13 0.38 -24.87
C HIS A 43 21.62 -0.90 -24.18
N HIS A 44 21.93 -2.07 -24.75
CA HIS A 44 21.48 -3.35 -24.18
C HIS A 44 22.01 -3.62 -22.76
N GLN A 45 23.23 -3.16 -22.43
CA GLN A 45 23.77 -3.29 -21.07
C GLN A 45 22.98 -2.41 -20.09
N LEU A 46 22.62 -1.19 -20.50
CA LEU A 46 21.79 -0.28 -19.70
C LEU A 46 20.38 -0.84 -19.49
N VAL A 47 19.79 -1.45 -20.51
CA VAL A 47 18.48 -2.12 -20.36
C VAL A 47 18.58 -3.26 -19.36
N SER A 48 19.63 -4.07 -19.45
CA SER A 48 19.85 -5.19 -18.53
C SER A 48 19.98 -4.71 -17.08
N THR A 49 20.88 -3.76 -16.82
CA THR A 49 21.12 -3.21 -15.48
C THR A 49 19.87 -2.53 -14.92
N TYR A 50 19.17 -1.74 -15.74
CA TYR A 50 17.90 -1.13 -15.35
C TYR A 50 16.85 -2.19 -14.99
N SER A 51 16.74 -3.27 -15.78
CA SER A 51 15.77 -4.34 -15.49
C SER A 51 16.05 -5.06 -14.18
N GLU A 52 17.33 -5.21 -13.82
CA GLU A 52 17.76 -5.82 -12.57
C GLU A 52 17.49 -4.89 -11.38
N LEU A 53 17.87 -3.62 -11.51
CA LEU A 53 17.61 -2.61 -10.49
C LEU A 53 16.11 -2.44 -10.24
N ASN A 54 15.29 -2.45 -11.29
CA ASN A 54 13.84 -2.35 -11.16
C ASN A 54 13.24 -3.55 -10.43
N ARG A 55 13.78 -4.76 -10.64
CA ARG A 55 13.38 -5.96 -9.87
C ARG A 55 13.77 -5.85 -8.40
N GLN A 56 14.99 -5.42 -8.11
CA GLN A 56 15.45 -5.20 -6.73
C GLN A 56 14.60 -4.14 -6.03
N TYR A 57 14.32 -3.02 -6.72
CA TYR A 57 13.45 -1.97 -6.23
C TYR A 57 12.04 -2.49 -5.93
N ALA A 58 11.44 -3.27 -6.84
CA ALA A 58 10.11 -3.85 -6.63
C ALA A 58 10.08 -4.78 -5.41
N SER A 59 11.12 -5.61 -5.23
CA SER A 59 11.27 -6.49 -4.07
C SER A 59 11.39 -5.69 -2.76
N LEU A 60 12.25 -4.66 -2.73
CA LEU A 60 12.42 -3.78 -1.58
C LEU A 60 11.13 -3.02 -1.24
N LEU A 61 10.39 -2.59 -2.26
CA LEU A 61 9.12 -1.92 -2.09
C LEU A 61 8.07 -2.84 -1.45
N GLU A 62 8.05 -4.12 -1.82
CA GLU A 62 7.16 -5.12 -1.22
C GLU A 62 7.53 -5.41 0.24
N GLU A 63 8.82 -5.59 0.53
CA GLU A 63 9.33 -5.74 1.90
C GLU A 63 9.00 -4.51 2.77
N TYR A 64 9.23 -3.31 2.23
CA TYR A 64 8.87 -2.08 2.93
C TYR A 64 7.35 -2.01 3.22
N LYS A 65 6.50 -2.44 2.28
CA LYS A 65 5.05 -2.50 2.49
C LYS A 65 4.63 -3.56 3.50
N SER A 66 5.38 -4.65 3.66
CA SER A 66 5.09 -5.69 4.65
C SER A 66 5.50 -5.29 6.07
N LEU A 67 6.61 -4.55 6.21
CA LEU A 67 7.12 -4.05 7.49
C LEU A 67 6.26 -2.93 8.09
N ARG A 68 5.59 -2.14 7.25
CA ARG A 68 4.69 -1.09 7.72
C ARG A 68 3.45 -1.69 8.36
N ARG A 69 2.98 -1.05 9.43
CA ARG A 69 1.65 -1.33 10.00
C ARG A 69 0.61 -1.29 8.88
N TYR A 70 -0.20 -2.34 8.80
CA TYR A 70 -1.27 -2.39 7.82
C TYR A 70 -2.24 -1.23 8.07
N PHE A 71 -2.43 -0.43 7.03
CA PHE A 71 -3.41 0.63 7.01
C PHE A 71 -4.06 0.69 5.63
N SER A 72 -5.30 0.20 5.52
CA SER A 72 -6.04 0.18 4.26
C SER A 72 -7.27 1.07 4.36
N VAL A 73 -7.19 2.22 3.70
CA VAL A 73 -8.34 3.10 3.46
C VAL A 73 -8.62 3.12 1.97
N SER A 74 -9.90 3.03 1.60
CA SER A 74 -10.36 3.09 0.21
C SER A 74 -11.32 4.27 0.04
N ALA A 75 -11.72 4.60 -1.19
CA ALA A 75 -12.74 5.63 -1.40
C ALA A 75 -14.08 5.32 -0.68
N VAL A 76 -14.31 4.06 -0.29
CA VAL A 76 -15.51 3.59 0.42
C VAL A 76 -15.35 3.66 1.95
N VAL A 77 -14.11 3.75 2.46
CA VAL A 77 -13.80 3.86 3.89
C VAL A 77 -13.24 5.26 4.17
N PRO A 78 -13.93 6.12 4.95
CA PRO A 78 -13.46 7.47 5.23
C PRO A 78 -12.01 7.48 5.73
N TYR A 79 -11.13 8.21 5.04
CA TYR A 79 -9.72 8.37 5.40
C TYR A 79 -9.48 9.51 6.41
N THR A 80 -10.55 10.19 6.83
CA THR A 80 -10.51 11.32 7.76
C THR A 80 -10.57 10.82 9.21
N ASP A 81 -10.15 11.66 10.16
CA ASP A 81 -10.21 11.33 11.60
C ASP A 81 -11.61 11.51 12.21
N VAL A 82 -12.60 11.91 11.42
CA VAL A 82 -13.98 12.15 11.87
C VAL A 82 -14.91 11.14 11.22
N TRP A 83 -15.43 10.21 12.02
CA TRP A 83 -16.30 9.13 11.56
C TRP A 83 -17.72 9.30 12.08
N THR A 84 -18.71 9.03 11.23
CA THR A 84 -20.13 9.10 11.59
C THR A 84 -20.75 7.72 11.52
N HIS A 85 -21.10 7.16 12.67
CA HIS A 85 -21.79 5.87 12.79
C HIS A 85 -23.10 6.03 13.55
N LYS A 86 -24.10 5.19 13.23
CA LYS A 86 -25.35 5.16 13.97
C LYS A 86 -25.12 4.58 15.37
N PRO A 87 -25.66 5.20 16.43
CA PRO A 87 -25.63 4.61 17.77
C PRO A 87 -26.36 3.26 17.79
N VAL A 88 -25.91 2.37 18.68
CA VAL A 88 -26.60 1.09 18.92
C VAL A 88 -27.99 1.38 19.47
N GLN A 89 -29.02 0.79 18.88
CA GLN A 89 -30.40 0.93 19.38
C GLN A 89 -30.58 0.20 20.72
N PHE A 90 -31.60 0.55 21.48
CA PHE A 90 -31.88 -0.12 22.76
C PHE A 90 -32.46 -1.53 22.54
N TYR A 91 -32.12 -2.46 23.43
CA TYR A 91 -32.75 -3.78 23.55
C TYR A 91 -32.63 -4.30 25.00
N PRO A 92 -33.49 -5.23 25.46
CA PRO A 92 -33.41 -5.79 26.80
C PRO A 92 -32.05 -6.47 27.07
N GLY A 93 -31.40 -6.14 28.18
CA GLY A 93 -30.06 -6.67 28.51
C GLY A 93 -28.89 -5.95 27.83
N LYS A 94 -29.15 -4.84 27.12
CA LYS A 94 -28.09 -4.05 26.47
C LYS A 94 -27.04 -3.54 27.45
N HIS A 95 -25.76 -3.68 27.08
CA HIS A 95 -24.66 -3.08 27.81
C HIS A 95 -24.69 -1.54 27.68
N PRO A 96 -24.55 -0.77 28.78
CA PRO A 96 -24.64 0.70 28.74
C PRO A 96 -23.70 1.37 27.73
N CYS A 97 -22.51 0.80 27.55
CA CYS A 97 -21.45 1.33 26.68
C CYS A 97 -21.16 0.44 25.47
N GLU A 98 -22.18 -0.20 24.89
CA GLU A 98 -22.00 -1.02 23.68
C GLU A 98 -21.55 -0.18 22.48
N LYS A 99 -20.48 -0.63 21.82
CA LYS A 99 -19.87 0.04 20.67
C LYS A 99 -20.60 -0.37 19.37
N PRO A 100 -20.87 0.55 18.42
CA PRO A 100 -21.46 0.20 17.12
C PRO A 100 -20.61 -0.81 16.35
N ALA A 101 -21.23 -1.91 15.90
CA ALA A 101 -20.54 -2.96 15.14
C ALA A 101 -19.91 -2.45 13.83
N ASP A 102 -20.55 -1.49 13.16
CA ASP A 102 -20.00 -0.90 11.93
C ASP A 102 -18.72 -0.12 12.18
N MET A 103 -18.61 0.56 13.33
CA MET A 103 -17.38 1.25 13.75
C MET A 103 -16.27 0.24 14.01
N LEU A 104 -16.55 -0.84 14.76
CA LEU A 104 -15.56 -1.89 15.02
C LEU A 104 -15.08 -2.55 13.71
N ARG A 105 -16.00 -2.84 12.79
CA ARG A 105 -15.67 -3.38 11.47
C ARG A 105 -14.75 -2.45 10.69
N GLN A 106 -14.99 -1.13 10.75
CA GLN A 106 -14.13 -0.14 10.12
C GLN A 106 -12.73 -0.12 10.75
N ILE A 107 -12.61 -0.13 12.08
CA ILE A 107 -11.31 -0.17 12.78
C ILE A 107 -10.50 -1.40 12.35
N ILE A 108 -11.13 -2.58 12.41
CA ILE A 108 -10.50 -3.85 12.08
C ILE A 108 -10.08 -3.87 10.61
N THR A 109 -10.97 -3.48 9.71
CA THR A 109 -10.67 -3.52 8.26
C THR A 109 -9.60 -2.52 7.85
N ALA A 110 -9.55 -1.36 8.50
CA ALA A 110 -8.51 -0.38 8.25
C ALA A 110 -7.16 -0.84 8.82
N SER A 111 -7.13 -1.56 9.94
CA SER A 111 -5.90 -1.79 10.72
C SER A 111 -5.37 -3.22 10.71
N SER A 112 -6.03 -4.17 10.04
CA SER A 112 -5.65 -5.58 10.00
C SER A 112 -5.91 -6.22 8.62
N ARG A 113 -5.14 -7.26 8.29
CA ARG A 113 -5.25 -8.09 7.09
C ARG A 113 -6.16 -9.29 7.33
N PRO A 114 -6.82 -9.81 6.28
CA PRO A 114 -7.64 -11.01 6.43
C PRO A 114 -6.81 -12.16 7.00
N GLY A 115 -7.27 -12.74 8.12
CA GLY A 115 -6.55 -13.78 8.84
C GLY A 115 -5.73 -13.29 10.04
N ASP A 116 -5.51 -11.97 10.19
CA ASP A 116 -4.85 -11.42 11.37
C ASP A 116 -5.70 -11.68 12.62
N LEU A 117 -5.00 -11.94 13.73
CA LEU A 117 -5.61 -12.09 15.04
C LEU A 117 -5.90 -10.71 15.65
N VAL A 118 -7.17 -10.48 15.99
CA VAL A 118 -7.59 -9.25 16.67
C VAL A 118 -8.02 -9.59 18.10
N ALA A 119 -7.47 -8.85 19.07
CA ALA A 119 -7.77 -9.01 20.49
C ALA A 119 -8.41 -7.74 21.08
N ASP A 120 -9.47 -7.90 21.87
CA ASP A 120 -10.05 -6.87 22.73
C ASP A 120 -10.15 -7.43 24.15
N PHE A 121 -9.41 -6.84 25.10
CA PHE A 121 -9.40 -7.29 26.49
C PHE A 121 -10.50 -6.64 27.35
N PHE A 122 -11.30 -5.74 26.77
CA PHE A 122 -12.32 -4.95 27.44
C PHE A 122 -13.68 -5.05 26.71
N MET A 123 -14.07 -6.26 26.33
CA MET A 123 -15.29 -6.53 25.55
C MET A 123 -16.60 -6.26 26.31
N GLY A 124 -16.54 -5.97 27.61
CA GLY A 124 -17.70 -5.88 28.50
C GLY A 124 -18.19 -7.25 28.98
N ARG A 125 -19.33 -7.30 29.69
CA ARG A 125 -20.02 -8.57 29.96
C ARG A 125 -20.66 -9.05 28.66
N VAL A 126 -20.08 -10.08 28.06
CA VAL A 126 -20.68 -10.84 26.96
C VAL A 126 -21.61 -11.87 27.59
N ASP A 127 -22.92 -11.72 27.42
CA ASP A 127 -23.87 -12.79 27.74
C ASP A 127 -23.69 -13.92 26.72
N ASN A 128 -22.68 -14.77 26.95
CA ASN A 128 -22.42 -16.14 26.45
C ASN A 128 -22.93 -16.57 25.05
N LYS A 129 -23.10 -15.70 24.06
CA LYS A 129 -23.51 -16.08 22.69
C LYS A 129 -22.53 -15.67 21.59
N SER A 130 -21.42 -14.98 21.91
CA SER A 130 -20.42 -14.58 20.90
C SER A 130 -19.02 -14.37 21.52
N GLY A 131 -18.63 -15.24 22.44
CA GLY A 131 -17.38 -15.13 23.19
C GLY A 131 -16.16 -15.60 22.38
N THR A 132 -15.59 -14.71 21.58
CA THR A 132 -14.28 -14.94 20.96
C THR A 132 -13.28 -13.94 21.53
N VAL A 133 -12.42 -14.40 22.44
CA VAL A 133 -11.36 -13.61 23.10
C VAL A 133 -10.31 -13.11 22.08
N ALA A 134 -10.19 -13.82 20.96
CA ALA A 134 -9.36 -13.44 19.84
C ALA A 134 -9.91 -14.13 18.57
N GLY A 135 -10.24 -13.34 17.54
CA GLY A 135 -10.91 -13.84 16.33
C GLY A 135 -10.21 -13.32 15.07
N THR A 136 -10.26 -14.10 13.98
CA THR A 136 -9.67 -13.65 12.71
C THR A 136 -10.56 -12.56 12.10
N GLN A 137 -10.01 -11.62 11.33
CA GLN A 137 -10.80 -10.57 10.66
C GLN A 137 -12.02 -11.11 9.88
N GLY A 138 -11.99 -12.36 9.40
CA GLY A 138 -13.10 -13.02 8.70
C GLY A 138 -14.30 -13.38 9.58
N ASP A 139 -14.09 -13.52 10.90
CA ASP A 139 -15.08 -14.03 11.86
C ASP A 139 -15.93 -12.91 12.49
N TRP A 140 -15.47 -11.64 12.42
CA TRP A 140 -16.18 -10.47 12.96
C TRP A 140 -17.37 -10.01 12.10
N ARG A 141 -17.88 -10.87 11.22
CA ARG A 141 -19.10 -10.58 10.45
C ARG A 141 -20.27 -10.56 11.40
N GLY A 142 -20.75 -9.35 11.73
CA GLY A 142 -22.00 -9.13 12.46
C GLY A 142 -23.08 -10.12 12.04
N THR A 143 -23.33 -11.11 12.88
CA THR A 143 -24.35 -12.14 12.70
C THR A 143 -25.67 -11.57 13.17
N GLY A 144 -26.27 -10.77 12.30
CA GLY A 144 -27.72 -10.80 12.18
C GLY A 144 -28.14 -12.19 11.71
N ARG A 145 -28.56 -13.03 12.66
CA ARG A 145 -29.10 -14.41 12.49
C ARG A 145 -28.07 -15.50 12.19
N GLY A 146 -28.19 -16.61 12.92
CA GLY A 146 -27.60 -17.91 12.55
C GLY A 146 -26.76 -18.53 13.67
N THR A 147 -27.43 -19.32 14.51
CA THR A 147 -26.96 -20.55 15.18
C THR A 147 -25.44 -20.76 15.37
N PHE A 148 -24.99 -20.71 16.62
CA PHE A 148 -24.38 -21.85 17.32
C PHE A 148 -25.17 -22.07 18.62
#